data_AF-A0A960SGR8-F1
#
_entry.id   AF-A0A960SGR8-F1
#
_cell.length_a   1.000
_cell.length_b   1.000
_cell.length_c   1.000
_cell.angle_alpha   90.00
_cell.angle_beta   90.00
_cell.angle_gamma   90.00
#
_symmetry.space_group_name_H-M   'P 1'
#
loop_
_entity.id
_entity.type
_entity.pdbx_description
1 polymer ?
#
loop_
_entity_poly.entity_id
_entity_poly.type
_entity_poly.pdbx_seq_one_letter_code
_entity_poly.pdbx_strand_id
1 'polypeptide(L)' 'MTENTEPVIPNLGLLVLDVQESFLKAFQAPDKFVNRVAFCMETANLFGLPTLLTEQRPDIL' A
#
# COMPACT_ATOMS: atom_id res chain seq x y z
N MET A 1 18.82 3.12 -17.93
CA MET A 1 19.30 3.99 -16.84
C MET A 1 18.11 4.22 -15.94
N THR A 2 18.05 3.58 -14.77
CA THR A 2 17.04 3.90 -13.77
C THR A 2 17.57 5.09 -12.99
N GLU A 3 17.00 6.27 -13.20
CA GLU A 3 17.30 7.43 -12.36
C GLU A 3 16.94 7.05 -10.92
N ASN A 4 17.94 6.98 -10.04
CA ASN A 4 17.71 6.97 -8.61
C ASN A 4 17.20 8.36 -8.23
N THR A 5 15.90 8.59 -8.43
CA THR A 5 15.20 9.73 -7.86
C THR A 5 15.10 9.48 -6.36
N GLU A 6 15.88 10.19 -5.57
CA GLU A 6 15.65 10.21 -4.13
C GLU A 6 14.20 10.63 -3.87
N PRO A 7 13.54 10.06 -2.84
CA PRO A 7 12.15 10.38 -2.53
C PRO A 7 12.01 11.89 -2.29
N VAL A 8 10.94 12.47 -2.84
CA VAL A 8 10.66 13.92 -2.72
C VAL A 8 10.58 14.35 -1.26
N ILE A 9 10.16 13.44 -0.37
CA ILE A 9 10.13 13.63 1.07
C ILE A 9 11.13 12.66 1.71
N PRO A 10 12.28 13.16 2.19
CA PRO A 10 13.28 12.32 2.84
C PRO A 10 12.70 11.58 4.05
N ASN A 11 13.05 10.30 4.19
CA ASN A 11 12.65 9.43 5.32
C ASN A 11 11.15 9.13 5.45
N LEU A 12 10.34 9.40 4.41
CA LEU A 12 8.93 8.98 4.37
C LEU A 12 8.77 7.76 3.46
N GLY A 13 7.94 6.80 3.88
CA GLY A 13 7.54 5.64 3.08
C GLY A 13 6.11 5.22 3.37
N LEU A 14 5.53 4.45 2.45
CA LEU A 14 4.20 3.85 2.61
C LEU A 14 4.34 2.39 3.04
N LEU A 15 3.67 2.02 4.13
CA LEU A 15 3.53 0.63 4.56
C LEU A 15 2.05 0.22 4.44
N VAL A 16 1.76 -0.74 3.57
CA VAL A 16 0.42 -1.33 3.42
C VAL A 16 0.41 -2.69 4.12
N LEU A 17 -0.44 -2.81 5.14
CA LEU A 17 -0.47 -3.99 5.99
C LEU A 17 -1.66 -4.89 5.64
N ASP A 18 -1.36 -6.12 5.23
CA ASP A 18 -2.27 -7.26 5.20
C ASP A 18 -3.64 -6.96 4.56
N VAL A 19 -3.63 -6.18 3.47
CA VAL A 19 -4.83 -5.86 2.69
C VAL A 19 -5.18 -7.06 1.81
N GLN A 20 -5.65 -8.13 2.45
CA GLN A 20 -6.02 -9.40 1.82
C GLN A 20 -7.54 -9.55 1.77
N GLU A 21 -8.05 -10.21 0.72
CA GLU A 21 -9.49 -10.39 0.49
C GLU A 21 -10.21 -11.06 1.67
N SER A 22 -9.55 -12.00 2.35
CA SER A 22 -10.09 -12.69 3.53
C SER A 22 -10.45 -11.73 4.66
N PHE A 23 -9.63 -10.70 4.91
CA PHE A 23 -9.87 -9.70 5.94
C PHE A 23 -10.88 -8.64 5.51
N LEU A 24 -10.92 -8.28 4.21
CA LEU A 24 -11.86 -7.28 3.69
C LEU A 24 -13.32 -7.66 3.92
N LYS A 25 -13.64 -8.95 3.98
CA LYS A 25 -15.00 -9.45 4.29
C LYS A 25 -15.51 -8.99 5.67
N ALA A 26 -14.62 -8.64 6.60
CA ALA A 26 -14.99 -8.14 7.93
C ALA A 26 -15.23 -6.62 7.96
N PHE A 27 -14.95 -5.90 6.88
CA PHE A 27 -15.07 -4.44 6.84
C PHE A 27 -16.50 -4.03 6.50
N GLN A 28 -16.98 -2.94 7.11
CA GLN A 28 -18.32 -2.39 6.81
C GLN A 28 -18.42 -1.81 5.39
N ALA A 29 -17.31 -1.33 4.83
CA ALA A 29 -17.25 -0.72 3.49
C ALA A 29 -15.91 -1.06 2.80
N PRO A 30 -15.69 -2.32 2.40
CA PRO A 30 -14.41 -2.79 1.89
C PRO A 30 -13.94 -1.98 0.67
N ASP A 31 -14.85 -1.67 -0.27
CA ASP A 31 -14.50 -0.92 -1.48
C ASP A 31 -13.97 0.48 -1.16
N LYS A 32 -14.53 1.15 -0.13
CA LYS A 32 -14.04 2.48 0.29
C LYS A 32 -12.64 2.39 0.88
N PHE A 33 -12.36 1.33 1.64
CA PHE A 33 -11.04 1.08 2.21
C PHE A 33 -10.03 0.80 1.09
N VAL A 34 -10.34 -0.12 0.17
CA VAL A 34 -9.49 -0.46 -0.97
C VAL A 34 -9.20 0.76 -1.84
N ASN A 35 -10.22 1.57 -2.18
CA ASN A 35 -10.04 2.79 -2.94
C ASN A 35 -9.11 3.80 -2.23
N ARG A 36 -9.17 3.86 -0.89
CA ARG A 36 -8.27 4.73 -0.11
C ARG A 36 -6.83 4.21 -0.12
N VAL A 37 -6.63 2.90 -0.01
CA VAL A 37 -5.31 2.27 -0.13
C VAL A 37 -4.73 2.52 -1.53
N ALA A 38 -5.53 2.34 -2.58
CA ALA A 38 -5.13 2.62 -3.97
C ALA A 38 -4.67 4.07 -4.13
N PHE A 39 -5.44 5.04 -3.63
CA PHE A 39 -5.04 6.45 -3.62
C PHE A 39 -3.69 6.69 -2.92
N CYS A 40 -3.46 6.04 -1.77
CA CYS A 40 -2.18 6.14 -1.07
C CYS A 40 -1.02 5.57 -1.90
N MET A 41 -1.21 4.43 -2.56
CA MET A 41 -0.19 3.82 -3.42
C MET A 41 0.13 4.68 -4.64
N GLU A 42 -0.89 5.21 -5.31
CA GLU A 42 -0.71 6.15 -6.43
C GLU A 42 0.05 7.40 -6.00
N THR A 43 -0.29 7.94 -4.83
CA THR A 43 0.42 9.09 -4.23
C THR A 43 1.87 8.74 -3.92
N ALA A 44 2.12 7.59 -3.28
CA ALA A 44 3.48 7.16 -2.97
C ALA A 44 4.33 7.01 -4.25
N ASN A 45 3.75 6.43 -5.30
CA ASN A 45 4.41 6.33 -6.60
C ASN A 45 4.70 7.71 -7.22
N LEU A 46 3.74 8.64 -7.18
CA LEU A 46 3.91 10.00 -7.71
C LEU A 46 5.06 10.76 -7.04
N PHE A 47 5.23 10.59 -5.73
CA PHE A 47 6.27 11.25 -4.95
C PHE A 47 7.58 10.44 -4.85
N GLY A 48 7.68 9.30 -5.54
CA GLY A 48 8.85 8.42 -5.49
C GLY A 48 9.10 7.86 -4.09
N LEU A 49 8.06 7.68 -3.27
CA LEU A 49 8.19 7.19 -1.91
C LEU A 49 8.40 5.67 -1.91
N PRO A 50 9.35 5.15 -1.11
CA PRO A 50 9.48 3.72 -0.90
C PRO A 50 8.17 3.15 -0.35
N THR A 51 7.69 2.07 -0.95
CA THR A 51 6.46 1.38 -0.56
C THR A 51 6.77 -0.06 -0.18
N LEU A 52 6.28 -0.49 0.97
CA LEU A 52 6.37 -1.86 1.47
C LEU A 52 4.96 -2.43 1.67
N LEU A 53 4.83 -3.73 1.42
CA LEU A 53 3.59 -4.50 1.54
C LEU A 53 3.84 -5.67 2.49
N THR A 54 2.86 -6.02 3.31
CA THR A 54 2.86 -7.27 4.08
C THR A 54 1.64 -8.10 3.77
N GLU A 55 1.77 -9.41 3.96
CA GLU A 55 0.66 -10.35 3.95
C GLU A 55 0.74 -11.24 5.20
N GLN A 56 -0.37 -11.37 5.91
CA GLN A 56 -0.47 -12.21 7.08
C GLN A 56 -0.96 -13.59 6.66
N ARG A 57 -0.09 -14.61 6.80
CA ARG A 57 -0.40 -16.03 6.51
C ARG A 57 -1.17 -16.22 5.20
N PRO A 58 -0.62 -15.81 4.04
CA PRO A 58 -1.31 -15.93 2.75
C PRO A 58 -1.58 -17.39 2.35
N ASP A 59 -0.92 -18.35 3.02
CA ASP A 59 -1.11 -19.79 2.87
C ASP A 59 -2.42 -20.33 3.49
N ILE A 60 -3.03 -19.58 4.42
CA ILE A 60 -4.32 -19.92 5.02
C ILE A 60 -5.40 -19.06 4.36
N LEU A 61 -5.99 -19.60 3.29
CA LEU A 61 -7.19 -19.04 2.63
C LEU A 61 -8.41 -19.91 2.90
#